data_AF-B6YT82-F1
#
_entry.id   AF-B6YT82-F1
#
_cell.length_a   1.000
_cell.length_b   1.000
_cell.length_c   1.000
_cell.angle_alpha   90.00
_cell.angle_beta   90.00
_cell.angle_gamma   90.00
#
_symmetry.space_group_name_H-M   'P 1'
#
loop_
_entity.id
_entity.type
_entity.pdbx_description
1 polymer ?
#
loop_
_entity_poly.entity_id
_entity_poly.type
_entity_poly.pdbx_seq_one_letter_code
_entity_poly.pdbx_strand_id
1 'polypeptide(L)'
;MLEKFRDRGLAQKIVKKIHEEANGLEEVRFMHVCGTHEDTVTRSGIRSLLPENVKIVSGPGCPVCITPVEDIVKMQEIMRQAHEEGERIILTTFGDMYKIPTPRGSFADLRAKAMTLG
;
A
#
# COMPACT_ATOMS: atom_id res chain seq x y z
N MET A 1 15.53 -23.04 -5.97
CA MET A 1 15.79 -21.96 -6.97
C MET A 1 15.60 -20.55 -6.39
N LEU A 2 14.61 -20.30 -5.52
CA LEU A 2 14.35 -18.98 -4.93
C LEU A 2 15.21 -18.64 -3.69
N GLU A 3 15.80 -19.63 -3.02
CA GLU A 3 16.60 -19.42 -1.79
C GLU A 3 17.81 -18.52 -2.01
N LYS A 4 18.42 -18.56 -3.20
CA LYS A 4 19.55 -17.69 -3.56
C LYS A 4 19.21 -16.19 -3.49
N PHE A 5 17.94 -15.83 -3.64
CA PHE A 5 17.48 -14.44 -3.55
C PHE A 5 17.14 -14.00 -2.13
N ARG A 6 17.32 -14.88 -1.14
CA ARG A 6 17.24 -14.58 0.30
C ARG A 6 18.57 -14.83 1.02
N ASP A 7 19.66 -14.91 0.26
CA ASP A 7 20.99 -15.15 0.79
C ASP A 7 21.61 -13.86 1.36
N ARG A 8 22.04 -13.92 2.62
CA ARG A 8 22.67 -12.78 3.31
C ARG A 8 24.02 -12.42 2.69
N GLY A 9 24.80 -13.41 2.24
CA GLY A 9 26.11 -13.18 1.63
C GLY A 9 26.00 -12.40 0.32
N LEU A 10 25.02 -12.75 -0.52
CA LEU A 10 24.70 -12.04 -1.74
C LEU A 10 24.22 -10.62 -1.44
N ALA A 11 23.33 -10.43 -0.47
CA ALA A 11 22.85 -9.11 -0.09
C ALA A 11 24.01 -8.19 0.35
N GLN A 12 24.94 -8.69 1.18
CA GLN A 12 26.13 -7.93 1.59
C GLN A 12 27.03 -7.56 0.40
N LYS A 13 27.24 -8.48 -0.55
CA LYS A 13 27.99 -8.22 -1.78
C LYS A 13 27.33 -7.14 -2.64
N ILE A 14 26.00 -7.16 -2.76
CA ILE A 14 25.23 -6.16 -3.50
C ILE A 14 25.35 -4.78 -2.82
N VAL A 15 25.17 -4.71 -1.50
CA VAL A 15 25.34 -3.44 -0.75
C VAL A 15 26.73 -2.87 -0.97
N LYS A 16 27.78 -3.69 -0.87
CA LYS A 16 29.15 -3.24 -1.14
C LYS A 16 29.29 -2.67 -2.55
N LYS A 17 28.73 -3.33 -3.56
CA LYS A 17 28.74 -2.84 -4.94
C LYS A 17 28.00 -1.52 -5.11
N ILE A 18 26.86 -1.35 -4.45
CA ILE A 18 26.14 -0.07 -4.47
C ILE A 18 27.01 1.06 -3.88
N HIS A 19 27.75 0.81 -2.80
CA HIS A 19 28.69 1.79 -2.24
C HIS A 19 29.82 2.13 -3.20
N GLU A 20 30.39 1.14 -3.89
CA GLU A 20 31.45 1.34 -4.89
C GLU A 20 30.96 2.19 -6.07
N GLU A 21 29.79 1.88 -6.64
CA GLU A 21 29.22 2.60 -7.80
C GLU A 21 28.69 3.99 -7.44
N ALA A 22 28.22 4.19 -6.21
CA ALA A 22 27.73 5.48 -5.74
C ALA A 22 28.85 6.47 -5.40
N ASN A 23 30.10 6.01 -5.31
CA ASN A 23 31.23 6.86 -4.95
C ASN A 23 31.49 7.92 -6.04
N GLY A 24 31.44 9.20 -5.66
CA GLY A 24 31.62 10.32 -6.57
C GLY A 24 30.38 10.70 -7.41
N LEU A 25 29.25 10.02 -7.22
CA LEU A 25 27.98 10.44 -7.78
C LEU A 25 27.34 11.55 -6.94
N GLU A 26 26.66 12.48 -7.61
CA GLU A 26 25.67 13.35 -6.94
C GLU A 26 24.51 12.52 -6.38
N GLU A 27 23.62 13.16 -5.61
CA GLU A 27 22.47 12.45 -5.03
C GLU A 27 21.57 11.84 -6.10
N VAL A 28 21.30 10.54 -5.98
CA VAL A 28 20.37 9.79 -6.84
C VAL A 28 19.16 9.33 -6.05
N ARG A 29 17.99 9.43 -6.66
CA ARG A 29 16.70 9.09 -6.04
C ARG A 29 15.98 8.04 -6.87
N PHE A 30 15.75 6.87 -6.27
CA PHE A 30 15.01 5.76 -6.88
C PHE A 30 13.62 5.67 -6.26
N MET A 31 12.58 5.67 -7.08
CA MET A 31 11.20 5.53 -6.61
C MET A 31 10.67 4.13 -6.91
N HIS A 32 10.01 3.49 -5.92
CA HIS A 32 9.15 2.34 -6.16
C HIS A 32 7.68 2.72 -5.99
N VAL A 33 6.79 2.00 -6.65
CA VAL A 33 5.33 2.21 -6.62
C VAL A 33 4.60 0.94 -6.21
N CYS A 34 5.19 0.18 -5.29
CA CYS A 34 4.63 -1.06 -4.77
C CYS A 34 4.76 -1.10 -3.24
N GLY A 35 3.63 -1.28 -2.54
CA GLY A 35 3.62 -1.42 -1.08
C GLY A 35 4.44 -2.60 -0.56
N THR A 36 4.49 -3.72 -1.29
CA THR A 36 5.29 -4.88 -0.92
C THR A 36 6.80 -4.61 -1.00
N HIS A 37 7.23 -3.73 -1.92
CA HIS A 37 8.61 -3.24 -1.94
C HIS A 37 8.88 -2.32 -0.76
N GLU A 38 7.95 -1.42 -0.40
CA GLU A 38 8.09 -0.57 0.79
C GLU A 38 8.28 -1.39 2.06
N ASP A 39 7.43 -2.40 2.25
CA ASP A 39 7.52 -3.35 3.36
C ASP A 39 8.88 -4.06 3.37
N THR A 40 9.37 -4.52 2.22
CA THR A 40 10.68 -5.18 2.14
C THR A 40 11.84 -4.23 2.48
N VAL A 41 11.80 -3.00 1.96
CA VAL A 41 12.79 -1.95 2.20
C VAL A 41 12.85 -1.59 3.67
N THR A 42 11.68 -1.40 4.30
CA THR A 42 11.58 -1.00 5.70
C THR A 42 11.90 -2.17 6.64
N ARG A 43 11.29 -3.34 6.46
CA ARG A 43 11.55 -4.53 7.32
C ARG A 43 13.01 -4.97 7.29
N SER A 44 13.66 -4.89 6.13
CA SER A 44 15.06 -5.31 5.98
C SER A 44 16.05 -4.17 6.26
N GLY A 45 15.58 -2.97 6.60
CA GLY A 45 16.41 -1.81 6.90
C GLY A 45 17.26 -1.31 5.72
N ILE A 46 16.82 -1.53 4.47
CA ILE A 46 17.62 -1.26 3.27
C ILE A 46 18.07 0.21 3.22
N ARG A 47 17.19 1.15 3.59
CA ARG A 47 17.52 2.59 3.60
C ARG A 47 18.75 2.92 4.46
N SER A 48 18.94 2.20 5.56
CA SER A 48 20.08 2.38 6.46
C SER A 48 21.37 1.73 5.95
N LEU A 49 21.28 0.82 4.97
CA LEU A 49 22.43 0.15 4.37
C LEU A 49 23.00 0.90 3.16
N LEU A 50 22.23 1.82 2.59
CA LEU A 50 22.61 2.58 1.41
C LEU A 50 23.56 3.74 1.77
N PRO A 51 24.42 4.16 0.82
CA PRO A 51 25.18 5.41 0.94
C PRO A 51 24.26 6.62 1.12
N GLU A 52 24.77 7.69 1.72
CA GLU A 52 23.98 8.90 1.96
C GLU A 52 23.44 9.54 0.69
N ASN A 53 24.16 9.45 -0.44
CA ASN A 53 23.75 9.99 -1.74
C ASN A 53 22.79 9.08 -2.52
N VAL A 54 22.37 7.92 -1.98
CA VAL A 54 21.40 7.02 -2.64
C VAL A 54 20.12 6.94 -1.83
N LYS A 55 19.03 7.52 -2.37
CA LYS A 55 17.73 7.55 -1.69
C LYS A 55 16.72 6.62 -2.35
N ILE A 56 15.96 5.89 -1.53
CA ILE A 56 14.75 5.16 -1.97
C ILE A 56 13.51 5.92 -1.50
N VAL A 57 12.67 6.34 -2.46
CA VAL A 57 11.42 7.07 -2.25
C VAL A 57 10.23 6.14 -2.49
N SER A 58 9.24 6.18 -1.59
CA SER A 58 7.97 5.49 -1.80
C SER A 58 7.02 6.38 -2.58
N GLY A 59 6.60 5.90 -3.76
CA GLY A 59 5.52 6.50 -4.54
C GLY A 59 4.13 5.98 -4.13
N PRO A 60 3.08 6.32 -4.89
CA PRO A 60 1.68 5.94 -4.62
C PRO A 60 1.39 4.47 -4.97
N GLY A 61 2.03 3.53 -4.27
CA GLY A 61 1.97 2.09 -4.55
C GLY A 61 0.89 1.30 -3.80
N CYS A 62 -0.09 2.00 -3.22
CA CYS A 62 -1.17 1.41 -2.42
C CYS A 62 -2.52 1.70 -3.09
N PRO A 63 -3.18 0.73 -3.74
CA PRO A 63 -4.41 0.96 -4.49
C PRO A 63 -5.57 1.41 -3.59
N VAL A 64 -5.65 0.90 -2.37
CA VAL A 64 -6.64 1.31 -1.37
C VAL A 64 -6.44 2.76 -0.95
N CYS A 65 -5.19 3.16 -0.72
CA CYS A 65 -4.85 4.50 -0.24
C CYS A 65 -5.13 5.61 -1.28
N ILE A 66 -5.13 5.25 -2.57
CA ILE A 66 -5.40 6.19 -3.68
C ILE A 66 -6.85 6.10 -4.19
N THR A 67 -7.69 5.26 -3.58
CA THR A 67 -9.10 5.17 -3.95
C THR A 67 -9.79 6.51 -3.64
N PRO A 68 -10.46 7.16 -4.61
CA PRO A 68 -11.16 8.42 -4.38
C PRO A 68 -12.22 8.28 -3.29
N VAL A 69 -12.32 9.30 -2.43
CA VAL A 69 -13.31 9.33 -1.35
C VAL A 69 -14.72 9.35 -1.93
N GLU A 70 -14.89 10.00 -3.08
CA GLU A 70 -16.15 10.13 -3.81
C GLU A 70 -16.70 8.75 -4.21
N ASP A 71 -15.84 7.82 -4.65
CA ASP A 71 -16.27 6.47 -5.04
C ASP A 71 -16.73 5.65 -3.84
N ILE A 72 -16.02 5.76 -2.70
CA ILE A 72 -16.40 5.08 -1.46
C ILE A 72 -17.75 5.61 -0.97
N VAL A 73 -17.93 6.93 -0.95
CA VAL A 73 -19.19 7.58 -0.55
C VAL A 73 -20.33 7.21 -1.49
N LYS A 74 -20.08 7.20 -2.80
CA LYS A 74 -21.09 6.83 -3.80
C LYS A 74 -21.56 5.38 -3.64
N MET A 75 -20.65 4.45 -3.31
CA MET A 75 -21.05 3.07 -2.99
C MET A 75 -21.93 3.01 -1.74
N GLN A 76 -21.64 3.82 -0.71
CA GLN A 76 -22.50 3.91 0.48
C GLN A 76 -23.90 4.45 0.16
N GLU A 77 -24.00 5.39 -0.78
CA GLU A 77 -25.27 5.95 -1.26
C GLU A 77 -26.10 4.91 -2.01
N ILE A 78 -25.48 4.15 -2.91
CA ILE A 78 -26.12 3.04 -3.62
C ILE A 78 -26.70 2.01 -2.63
N MET A 79 -25.92 1.64 -1.60
CA MET A 79 -26.40 0.71 -0.57
C MET A 79 -27.59 1.25 0.22
N ARG A 80 -27.62 2.56 0.51
CA ARG A 80 -28.73 3.21 1.20
C ARG A 80 -29.98 3.26 0.33
N GLN A 81 -29.84 3.66 -0.92
CA GLN A 81 -30.95 3.71 -1.86
C GLN A 81 -31.58 2.32 -2.06
N ALA A 82 -30.77 1.30 -2.31
CA ALA A 82 -31.26 -0.08 -2.45
C ALA A 82 -32.02 -0.54 -1.20
N HIS A 83 -31.51 -0.21 -0.01
CA HIS A 83 -32.20 -0.52 1.24
C HIS A 83 -33.56 0.20 1.37
N GLU A 84 -33.64 1.48 1.01
CA GLU A 84 -34.89 2.26 1.00
C GLU A 84 -35.91 1.71 -0.01
N GLU A 85 -35.45 1.18 -1.13
CA GLU A 85 -36.27 0.54 -2.17
C GLU A 85 -36.67 -0.91 -1.82
N GLY A 86 -36.21 -1.44 -0.68
CA GLY A 86 -36.50 -2.81 -0.23
C GLY A 86 -35.64 -3.88 -0.90
N GLU A 87 -34.59 -3.50 -1.62
CA GLU A 87 -33.63 -4.40 -2.25
C GLU A 87 -32.51 -4.79 -1.28
N ARG A 88 -32.04 -6.04 -1.42
CA ARG A 88 -30.93 -6.57 -0.62
C ARG A 88 -29.68 -6.69 -1.48
N ILE A 89 -28.69 -5.83 -1.22
CA ILE A 89 -27.35 -5.92 -1.80
C ILE A 89 -26.38 -6.55 -0.79
N ILE A 90 -25.51 -7.44 -1.27
CA ILE A 90 -24.34 -7.93 -0.53
C ILE A 90 -23.12 -7.22 -1.12
N LEU A 91 -22.52 -6.31 -0.35
CA LEU A 91 -21.26 -5.68 -0.71
C LEU A 91 -20.09 -6.50 -0.15
N THR A 92 -19.13 -6.85 -1.00
CA THR A 92 -17.87 -7.47 -0.59
C THR A 92 -16.73 -6.48 -0.79
N THR A 93 -15.73 -6.51 0.10
CA THR A 93 -14.59 -5.59 0.04
C THR A 93 -13.37 -6.18 0.71
N PHE A 94 -12.18 -5.68 0.39
CA PHE A 94 -10.96 -6.08 1.10
C PHE A 94 -10.97 -5.55 2.54
N GLY A 95 -10.29 -6.27 3.45
CA GLY A 95 -10.33 -5.95 4.89
C GLY A 95 -9.71 -4.60 5.25
N ASP A 96 -8.75 -4.12 4.45
CA ASP A 96 -8.16 -2.79 4.55
C ASP A 96 -9.12 -1.71 4.02
N MET A 97 -9.73 -1.93 2.86
CA MET A 97 -10.76 -1.04 2.29
C MET A 97 -11.98 -0.89 3.21
N TYR A 98 -12.36 -1.96 3.93
CA TYR A 98 -13.49 -1.96 4.87
C TYR A 98 -13.43 -0.84 5.92
N LYS A 99 -12.22 -0.44 6.32
CA LYS A 99 -11.99 0.56 7.40
C LYS A 99 -11.58 1.93 6.88
N ILE A 100 -11.58 2.17 5.57
CA ILE A 100 -11.15 3.46 5.03
C ILE A 100 -12.10 4.57 5.48
N PRO A 101 -11.59 5.63 6.14
CA PRO A 101 -12.42 6.71 6.63
C PRO A 101 -12.84 7.64 5.49
N THR A 102 -14.09 8.10 5.55
CA THR A 102 -14.61 9.19 4.70
C THR A 102 -15.38 10.19 5.58
N PRO A 103 -15.69 11.40 5.08
CA PRO A 103 -16.57 12.33 5.78
C PRO A 103 -17.97 11.76 6.12
N ARG A 104 -18.42 10.68 5.46
CA ARG A 104 -19.71 10.00 5.73
C ARG A 104 -19.59 8.70 6.54
N GLY A 105 -18.38 8.37 7.01
CA GLY A 105 -18.04 7.11 7.66
C GLY A 105 -17.40 6.11 6.70
N SER A 106 -16.93 4.99 7.24
CA SER A 106 -16.34 3.86 6.52
C SER A 106 -17.39 2.81 6.11
N PHE A 107 -17.00 1.79 5.33
CA PHE A 107 -17.87 0.63 5.12
C PHE A 107 -18.15 -0.14 6.41
N ALA A 108 -17.26 -0.09 7.40
CA ALA A 108 -17.52 -0.63 8.73
C ALA A 108 -18.69 0.09 9.43
N ASP A 109 -18.75 1.42 9.32
CA ASP A 109 -19.87 2.21 9.86
C ASP A 109 -21.18 1.96 9.11
N LEU A 110 -21.10 1.66 7.81
CA LEU A 110 -22.25 1.25 7.01
C LEU A 110 -22.82 -0.10 7.47
N ARG A 111 -21.95 -1.08 7.75
CA ARG A 111 -22.34 -2.40 8.29
C ARG A 111 -23.05 -2.29 9.62
N ALA A 112 -22.55 -1.43 10.51
CA ALA A 112 -23.12 -1.21 11.83
C ALA A 112 -24.58 -0.71 11.77
N LYS A 113 -24.98 -0.09 10.66
CA LYS A 113 -26.36 0.36 10.37
C LYS A 113 -27.23 -0.74 9.74
N ALA A 114 -26.88 -2.01 9.96
CA ALA A 114 -27.57 -3.20 9.48
C ALA A 114 -27.60 -3.39 7.94
N MET A 115 -26.72 -2.71 7.20
CA MET A 115 -26.52 -3.00 5.77
C MET A 115 -25.63 -4.22 5.59
N THR A 116 -26.04 -5.17 4.73
CA THR A 116 -25.34 -6.46 4.60
C THR A 116 -24.01 -6.28 3.86
N LEU A 117 -22.91 -6.67 4.53
CA LEU A 117 -21.58 -6.84 3.94
C LEU A 117 -21.15 -8.31 4.11
N GLY A 118 -20.63 -8.91 3.04
CA GLY A 118 -20.23 -10.31 2.94
C GLY A 118 -18.73 -10.53 3.15
#